data_AF-A0A954WNH0-F1
#
_entry.id   AF-A0A954WNH0-F1
#
_cell.length_a   1.000
_cell.length_b   1.000
_cell.length_c   1.000
_cell.angle_alpha   90.00
_cell.angle_beta   90.00
_cell.angle_gamma   90.00
#
_symmetry.space_group_name_H-M   'P 1'
#
loop_
_entity.id
_entity.type
_entity.pdbx_description
1 polymer ?
#
loop_
_entity_poly.entity_id
_entity_poly.type
_entity_poly.pdbx_seq_one_letter_code
_entity_poly.pdbx_strand_id
1 'polypeptide(L)' 'MTLEAMIDQLSRDEQLIAMELLWKRMTQHANPMAPPEWHRDVAARRVAAVENGEDTLSDWSDARKRLADRLR' A
#
# COMPACT_ATOMS: atom_id res chain seq x y z
N MET A 1 -0.14 -29.60 -7.53
CA MET A 1 -0.52 -28.33 -8.19
C MET A 1 0.13 -27.21 -7.40
N THR A 2 0.91 -26.36 -8.06
CA THR A 2 1.53 -25.18 -7.42
C THR A 2 0.57 -23.99 -7.51
N LEU A 3 0.72 -23.02 -6.60
CA LEU A 3 -0.09 -21.80 -6.61
C LEU A 3 0.15 -20.98 -7.89
N GLU A 4 1.39 -20.99 -8.39
CA GLU A 4 1.78 -20.34 -9.64
C GLU A 4 0.97 -20.88 -10.82
N ALA A 5 0.86 -22.20 -10.95
CA ALA A 5 0.09 -22.83 -12.02
C ALA A 5 -1.42 -22.53 -11.94
N MET A 6 -1.96 -22.19 -10.77
CA MET A 6 -3.35 -21.77 -10.60
C MET A 6 -3.56 -20.30 -11.00
N ILE A 7 -2.57 -19.43 -10.73
CA ILE A 7 -2.61 -18.01 -11.11
C ILE A 7 -2.44 -17.85 -12.62
N ASP A 8 -1.64 -18.71 -13.26
CA ASP A 8 -1.43 -18.71 -14.71
C ASP A 8 -2.70 -19.05 -15.51
N GLN A 9 -3.70 -19.69 -14.88
CA GLN A 9 -4.99 -19.98 -15.50
C GLN A 9 -5.97 -18.81 -15.44
N LEU A 10 -5.69 -17.78 -14.65
CA LEU A 10 -6.54 -16.60 -14.52
C LEU A 10 -6.23 -15.60 -15.62
N SER A 11 -7.27 -15.02 -16.21
CA SER A 11 -7.15 -13.81 -17.03
C SER A 11 -6.63 -12.63 -16.19
N ARG A 12 -6.19 -11.57 -16.87
CA ARG A 12 -5.67 -10.37 -16.19
C ARG A 12 -6.68 -9.74 -15.22
N ASP A 13 -7.95 -9.70 -15.61
CA ASP A 13 -9.02 -9.14 -14.76
C ASP A 13 -9.29 -10.05 -13.56
N GLU A 14 -9.29 -11.37 -13.76
CA GLU A 14 -9.44 -12.35 -12.67
C GLU A 14 -8.27 -12.30 -11.68
N GLN A 15 -7.04 -12.06 -12.15
CA GLN A 15 -5.89 -11.84 -11.26
C GLN A 15 -6.08 -10.60 -10.38
N LEU A 16 -6.60 -9.50 -10.94
CA LEU A 16 -6.87 -8.28 -10.16
C LEU A 16 -7.97 -8.51 -9.12
N ILE A 17 -9.05 -9.17 -9.50
CA ILE A 17 -10.14 -9.53 -8.57
C ILE A 17 -9.61 -10.49 -7.49
N ALA A 18 -8.80 -11.48 -7.86
CA ALA A 18 -8.20 -12.41 -6.90
C ALA A 18 -7.28 -11.69 -5.92
N MET A 19 -6.49 -10.71 -6.37
CA MET A 19 -5.67 -9.87 -5.50
C MET A 19 -6.52 -9.10 -4.48
N GLU A 20 -7.63 -8.48 -4.91
CA GLU A 20 -8.55 -7.76 -4.01
C GLU A 20 -9.21 -8.69 -2.99
N LEU A 21 -9.67 -9.86 -3.43
CA LEU A 21 -10.29 -10.86 -2.56
C LEU A 21 -9.31 -11.41 -1.52
N LEU A 22 -8.08 -11.70 -1.95
CA LEU A 22 -6.99 -12.13 -1.06
C LEU A 22 -6.68 -11.04 -0.03
N TRP A 23 -6.51 -9.79 -0.48
CA TRP A 23 -6.25 -8.65 0.40
C TRP A 23 -7.37 -8.46 1.44
N LYS A 24 -8.63 -8.50 1.00
CA LYS A 24 -9.80 -8.42 1.88
C LYS A 24 -9.79 -9.55 2.91
N ARG A 25 -9.50 -10.79 2.49
CA ARG A 25 -9.46 -11.94 3.41
C ARG A 25 -8.34 -11.83 4.43
N MET A 26 -7.15 -11.37 4.02
CA MET A 26 -6.00 -11.16 4.90
C MET A 26 -6.27 -10.09 5.96
N THR A 27 -7.00 -9.05 5.61
CA THR A 27 -7.34 -7.94 6.52
C THR A 27 -8.53 -8.25 7.43
N GLN A 28 -9.49 -9.07 6.98
CA GLN A 28 -10.64 -9.50 7.79
C GLN A 28 -10.27 -10.47 8.90
N HIS A 29 -9.25 -11.30 8.68
CA HIS A 29 -8.71 -12.23 9.67
C HIS A 29 -7.28 -11.86 10.04
N ALA A 30 -7.00 -10.55 10.11
CA ALA A 30 -5.71 -10.09 10.58
C ALA A 30 -5.46 -10.71 11.95
N ASN A 31 -4.62 -11.75 11.99
CA ASN A 31 -3.88 -12.09 13.19
C ASN A 31 -3.33 -10.75 13.69
N PRO A 32 -3.40 -10.41 15.00
CA PRO A 32 -2.79 -9.19 15.54
C PRO A 32 -1.26 -9.28 15.44
N MET A 33 -0.72 -9.44 14.23
CA MET A 33 0.62 -9.05 13.89
C MET A 33 0.64 -7.55 14.05
N ALA A 34 1.28 -7.13 15.14
CA ALA A 34 1.66 -5.75 15.30
C ALA A 34 2.39 -5.32 14.02
N PRO A 35 2.10 -4.12 13.49
CA PRO A 35 2.94 -3.53 12.46
C PRO A 35 4.40 -3.61 12.90
N PRO A 36 5.34 -3.84 11.98
CA PRO A 36 6.76 -3.80 12.31
C PRO A 36 7.10 -2.51 13.09
N GLU A 37 7.98 -2.61 14.08
CA GLU A 37 8.29 -1.48 14.99
C GLU A 37 8.72 -0.22 14.23
N TRP A 38 9.54 -0.40 13.18
CA TRP A 38 9.99 0.69 12.31
C TRP A 38 8.85 1.47 11.65
N HIS A 39 7.67 0.86 11.46
CA HIS A 39 6.52 1.54 10.86
C HIS A 39 6.02 2.67 11.76
N ARG A 40 6.06 2.47 13.08
CA ARG A 40 5.71 3.51 14.07
C ARG A 40 6.71 4.65 14.03
N ASP A 41 8.01 4.33 13.95
CA ASP A 41 9.07 5.33 13.93
C ASP A 41 8.99 6.22 12.68
N VAL A 42 8.73 5.62 11.51
CA VAL A 42 8.53 6.36 10.27
C VAL A 42 7.31 7.28 10.35
N ALA A 43 6.20 6.81 10.92
CA ALA A 43 5.00 7.62 11.10
C ALA A 43 5.26 8.79 12.05
N ALA A 44 5.86 8.53 13.22
CA ALA A 44 6.19 9.56 14.21
C ALA A 44 7.14 10.62 13.64
N ARG A 45 8.18 10.19 12.91
CA ARG A 45 9.12 11.12 12.24
C ARG A 45 8.42 12.02 11.23
N ARG A 46 7.49 11.49 10.42
CA ARG A 46 6.76 12.28 9.42
C ARG A 46 5.78 13.26 10.06
N VAL A 47 5.10 12.86 11.13
CA VAL A 47 4.21 13.75 11.88
C VAL A 47 5.02 14.91 12.47
N ALA A 48 6.13 14.61 13.15
CA ALA A 48 7.00 15.63 13.74
C ALA A 48 7.56 16.61 12.68
N ALA A 49 7.95 16.11 11.50
CA ALA A 49 8.43 16.95 10.42
C ALA A 49 7.35 17.95 9.94
N VAL A 50 6.08 17.52 9.85
CA VAL A 50 4.97 18.42 9.50
C VAL A 50 4.72 19.45 10.62
N GLU A 51 4.71 19.01 11.87
CA GLU A 51 4.52 19.89 13.03
C GLU A 51 5.63 20.94 13.18
N ASN A 52 6.87 20.57 12.86
CA ASN A 52 8.03 21.46 12.87
C ASN A 52 8.14 22.34 11.61
N GLY A 53 7.25 22.15 10.62
CA GLY A 53 7.26 22.89 9.35
C GLY A 53 8.38 22.46 8.39
N GLU A 54 9.01 21.31 8.62
CA GLU A 54 10.02 20.70 7.74
C GLU A 54 9.38 19.98 6.55
N ASP A 55 8.15 19.49 6.71
CA ASP A 55 7.34 18.86 5.66
C ASP A 55 5.97 19.55 5.51
N THR A 56 5.40 19.49 4.31
CA THR A 56 4.07 20.03 4.01
C THR A 56 3.13 18.96 3.50
N LEU A 57 1.87 19.00 3.93
CA LEU A 57 0.81 18.19 3.35
C LEU A 57 0.42 18.75 1.98
N SER A 58 0.05 17.87 1.05
CA SER A 58 -0.47 18.24 -0.25
C SER A 58 -1.74 17.46 -0.56
N ASP A 59 -2.62 18.06 -1.35
CA ASP A 59 -3.76 17.34 -1.90
C ASP A 59 -3.30 16.08 -2.66
N TRP A 60 -4.08 15.01 -2.55
CA TRP A 60 -3.77 13.73 -3.20
C TRP A 60 -3.71 13.87 -4.73
N SER A 61 -4.56 14.68 -5.33
CA SER A 61 -4.56 14.90 -6.77
C SER A 61 -3.25 15.53 -7.25
N ASP A 62 -2.70 16.47 -6.48
CA ASP A 62 -1.43 17.11 -6.79
C ASP A 62 -0.25 16.17 -6.54
N ALA A 63 -0.29 15.38 -5.46
CA ALA A 63 0.70 14.33 -5.23
C ALA A 63 0.74 13.31 -6.37
N ARG A 64 -0.44 12.88 -6.85
CA ARG A 64 -0.57 11.93 -7.97
C ARG A 64 -0.01 12.51 -9.27
N LYS A 65 -0.27 13.79 -9.58
CA LYS A 65 0.33 14.46 -10.74
C LYS A 65 1.86 14.47 -10.65
N ARG A 66 2.43 14.91 -9.52
CA ARG A 66 3.89 14.91 -9.32
C ARG A 66 4.51 13.53 -9.49
N LEU A 67 3.86 12.48 -9.00
CA LEU A 67 4.32 11.10 -9.17
C LEU A 67 4.26 10.65 -10.64
N ALA A 68 3.17 10.95 -11.35
CA ALA A 68 3.03 10.62 -12.76
C ALA A 68 4.08 11.33 -13.63
N ASP A 69 4.34 12.61 -13.35
CA ASP A 69 5.33 13.41 -14.08
C ASP A 69 6.76 12.89 -13.86
N ARG A 70 7.06 12.37 -12.66
CA ARG A 70 8.38 11.83 -12.30
C ARG A 70 8.65 10.42 -12.88
N LEU A 71 7.60 9.70 -13.26
CA LEU A 71 7.69 8.35 -13.83
C LEU A 71 7.61 8.32 -15.37
N ARG A 72 7.47 9.49 -16.01
CA ARG A 72 7.64 9.67 -17.45
C ARG A 72 9.10 9.86 -17.81
#